data_AF-A0A2N7XTM8-F1
#
_entry.id   AF-A0A2N7XTM8-F1
#
_cell.length_a   1.000
_cell.length_b   1.000
_cell.length_c   1.000
_cell.angle_alpha   90.00
_cell.angle_beta   90.00
_cell.angle_gamma   90.00
#
_symmetry.space_group_name_H-M   'P 1'
#
loop_
_entity.id
_entity.type
_entity.pdbx_description
1 polymer ?
#
loop_
_entity_poly.entity_id
_entity_poly.type
_entity_poly.pdbx_seq_one_letter_code
_entity_poly.pdbx_strand_id
1 'polypeptide(L)'
;HTTDKIIVAAENGRFYTLAADKLPGGRGFGEPVRLMIDLDGDIGIVDIFRAGIAEKLLVAASDGRGFIVRTADIIAETRKGKTVVTPRIGAKL
;
A
#
# COMPACT_ATOMS: atom_id res chain seq x y z
N HIS A 1 -9.27 20.18 2.81
CA HIS A 1 -8.15 19.63 2.03
C HIS A 1 -7.07 19.16 2.99
N THR A 2 -6.55 17.95 2.82
CA THR A 2 -5.44 17.38 3.62
C THR A 2 -4.24 17.11 2.70
N THR A 3 -3.03 17.08 3.25
CA THR A 3 -1.82 16.66 2.53
C THR A 3 -1.38 15.24 2.91
N ASP A 4 -2.20 14.55 3.71
CA ASP A 4 -1.91 13.19 4.13
C ASP A 4 -1.80 12.25 2.93
N LYS A 5 -0.83 11.35 3.03
CA LYS A 5 -0.67 10.24 2.11
C LYS A 5 -1.19 8.98 2.79
N ILE A 6 -1.85 8.13 2.03
CA ILE A 6 -2.33 6.83 2.47
C ILE A 6 -1.52 5.76 1.74
N ILE A 7 -0.97 4.84 2.49
CA ILE A 7 -0.27 3.67 2.00
C ILE A 7 -1.28 2.54 1.83
N VAL A 8 -1.20 1.83 0.70
CA VAL A 8 -1.93 0.59 0.44
C VAL A 8 -0.90 -0.51 0.21
N ALA A 9 -0.87 -1.50 1.09
CA ALA A 9 0.04 -2.65 0.99
C ALA A 9 -0.68 -3.81 0.29
N ALA A 10 -0.07 -4.38 -0.75
CA ALA A 10 -0.65 -5.45 -1.55
C ALA A 10 0.03 -6.81 -1.30
N GLU A 11 -0.70 -7.90 -1.53
CA GLU A 11 -0.25 -9.28 -1.25
C GLU A 11 1.06 -9.65 -1.96
N ASN A 12 1.33 -9.07 -3.13
CA ASN A 12 2.56 -9.29 -3.90
C ASN A 12 3.77 -8.49 -3.38
N GLY A 13 3.65 -7.83 -2.22
CA GLY A 13 4.72 -7.05 -1.60
C GLY A 13 4.95 -5.66 -2.22
N ARG A 14 4.03 -5.22 -3.09
CA ARG A 14 4.01 -3.86 -3.65
C ARG A 14 3.20 -2.92 -2.76
N PHE A 15 3.72 -1.71 -2.58
CA PHE A 15 3.09 -0.65 -1.81
C PHE A 15 2.70 0.49 -2.75
N TYR A 16 1.50 1.01 -2.58
CA TYR A 16 0.97 2.12 -3.35
C TYR A 16 0.73 3.32 -2.45
N THR A 17 0.64 4.51 -3.05
CA THR A 17 0.37 5.74 -2.32
C THR A 17 -0.81 6.46 -2.94
N LEU A 18 -1.83 6.71 -2.12
CA LEU A 18 -2.98 7.54 -2.45
C LEU A 18 -2.82 8.90 -1.77
N ALA A 19 -3.17 9.96 -2.46
CA ALA A 19 -3.30 11.28 -1.85
C ALA A 19 -4.70 11.40 -1.23
N ALA A 20 -4.78 11.66 0.07
CA ALA A 20 -6.05 11.60 0.80
C ALA A 20 -7.05 12.69 0.36
N ASP A 21 -6.57 13.78 -0.25
CA ASP A 21 -7.41 14.82 -0.85
C ASP A 21 -8.08 14.40 -2.17
N LYS A 22 -7.65 13.28 -2.77
CA LYS A 22 -8.23 12.73 -4.01
C LYS A 22 -9.30 11.68 -3.74
N LEU A 23 -9.53 11.32 -2.48
CA LEU A 23 -10.59 10.39 -2.13
C LEU A 23 -11.97 11.04 -2.35
N PRO A 24 -12.97 10.26 -2.82
CA PRO A 24 -14.33 10.76 -2.91
C PRO A 24 -14.86 11.10 -1.51
N GLY A 25 -15.82 12.02 -1.46
CA GLY A 25 -16.51 12.32 -0.20
C GLY A 25 -17.19 11.09 0.38
N GLY A 26 -17.37 11.05 1.70
CA GLY A 26 -17.96 9.90 2.41
C GLY A 26 -19.47 9.67 2.18
N ARG A 27 -20.08 10.32 1.19
CA ARG A 27 -21.49 10.11 0.81
C ARG A 27 -21.53 9.25 -0.45
N GLY A 28 -22.44 8.28 -0.50
CA GLY A 28 -22.58 7.35 -1.62
C GLY A 28 -21.73 6.09 -1.45
N PHE A 29 -21.44 5.40 -2.56
CA PHE A 29 -20.74 4.11 -2.55
C PHE A 29 -19.21 4.22 -2.66
N GLY A 30 -18.68 5.42 -2.88
CA GLY A 30 -17.26 5.65 -3.14
C GLY A 30 -16.83 5.17 -4.54
N GLU A 31 -15.52 5.01 -4.72
CA GLU A 31 -14.91 4.56 -5.96
C GLU A 31 -13.95 3.40 -5.68
N PRO A 32 -13.83 2.41 -6.59
CA PRO A 32 -12.85 1.34 -6.45
C PRO A 32 -11.42 1.90 -6.39
N VAL A 33 -10.64 1.47 -5.39
CA VAL A 33 -9.23 1.88 -5.20
C VAL A 33 -8.37 1.61 -6.45
N ARG A 34 -8.70 0.56 -7.21
CA ARG A 34 -8.05 0.18 -8.48
C ARG A 34 -8.14 1.25 -9.57
N LEU A 35 -9.05 2.22 -9.46
CA LEU A 35 -9.10 3.37 -10.38
C LEU A 35 -8.00 4.40 -10.10
N MET A 36 -7.40 4.38 -8.91
CA MET A 36 -6.36 5.32 -8.47
C MET A 36 -4.95 4.74 -8.55
N ILE A 37 -4.81 3.41 -8.47
CA ILE A 37 -3.53 2.68 -8.47
C ILE A 37 -3.56 1.52 -9.45
N ASP A 38 -2.39 1.16 -9.99
CA ASP A 38 -2.24 0.07 -10.95
C ASP A 38 -2.06 -1.25 -10.16
N LEU A 39 -3.15 -1.71 -9.56
CA LEU A 39 -3.23 -2.96 -8.82
C LEU A 39 -3.79 -4.08 -9.71
N ASP A 40 -2.98 -5.11 -9.91
CA ASP A 40 -3.31 -6.29 -10.73
C ASP A 40 -4.58 -6.99 -10.22
N GLY A 41 -5.39 -7.49 -11.14
CA GLY A 41 -6.76 -8.00 -10.92
C GLY A 41 -6.91 -9.01 -9.78
N ASP A 42 -5.93 -9.88 -9.64
CA ASP A 42 -5.88 -11.02 -8.72
C ASP A 42 -5.18 -10.72 -7.39
N ILE A 43 -4.54 -9.55 -7.25
CA ILE A 43 -3.79 -9.20 -6.05
C ILE A 43 -4.70 -8.54 -5.01
N GLY A 44 -4.72 -9.10 -3.80
CA GLY A 44 -5.42 -8.55 -2.65
C GLY A 44 -4.70 -7.36 -2.01
N ILE A 45 -5.44 -6.59 -1.21
CA ILE A 45 -4.90 -5.57 -0.31
C ILE A 45 -4.79 -6.19 1.09
N VAL A 46 -3.61 -6.08 1.68
CA VAL A 46 -3.29 -6.62 3.02
C VAL A 46 -3.59 -5.59 4.09
N ASP A 47 -3.20 -4.33 3.87
CA ASP A 47 -3.39 -3.26 4.85
C ASP A 47 -3.45 -1.87 4.20
N ILE A 48 -4.09 -0.92 4.88
CA ILE A 48 -4.21 0.49 4.48
C ILE A 48 -3.99 1.39 5.69
N PHE A 49 -3.01 2.29 5.62
CA PHE A 49 -2.65 3.17 6.74
C PHE A 49 -2.12 4.52 6.29
N ARG A 50 -2.16 5.53 7.17
CA ARG A 50 -1.57 6.84 6.89
C ARG A 50 -0.04 6.72 6.80
N ALA A 51 0.56 7.34 5.79
CA ALA A 51 2.00 7.56 5.75
C ALA A 51 2.45 8.27 7.04
N GLY A 52 3.48 7.71 7.68
CA GLY A 52 3.97 8.22 8.96
C GLY A 52 3.11 7.86 10.17
N ILE A 53 2.34 6.77 10.13
CA ILE A 53 1.76 6.16 11.34
C ILE A 53 2.88 5.72 12.33
N ALA A 54 4.03 5.34 11.79
CA ALA A 54 5.27 5.08 12.50
C ALA A 54 6.47 5.52 11.65
N GLU A 55 7.64 5.72 12.27
CA GLU A 55 8.89 5.99 11.55
C GLU A 55 9.37 4.77 10.76
N LYS A 56 9.20 3.58 11.36
CA LYS A 56 9.61 2.29 10.82
C LYS A 56 8.45 1.29 10.88
N LEU A 57 8.43 0.36 9.94
CA LEU A 57 7.44 -0.70 9.83
C LEU A 57 8.13 -2.05 9.73
N LEU A 58 7.57 -3.06 10.38
CA LEU A 58 7.92 -4.45 10.12
C LEU A 58 7.12 -4.92 8.91
N VAL A 59 7.81 -5.30 7.84
CA VAL A 59 7.23 -5.95 6.67
C VAL A 59 7.54 -7.43 6.80
N ALA A 60 6.53 -8.28 6.86
CA ALA A 60 6.70 -9.72 7.02
C ALA A 60 5.78 -10.46 6.04
N ALA A 61 6.31 -11.46 5.34
CA ALA A 61 5.53 -12.35 4.51
C ALA A 61 5.06 -13.57 5.32
N SER A 62 4.02 -14.22 4.81
CA SER A 62 3.38 -15.40 5.39
C SER A 62 4.31 -16.61 5.54
N ASP A 63 5.47 -16.63 4.89
CA ASP A 63 6.50 -17.67 5.03
C ASP A 63 7.52 -17.37 6.16
N GLY A 64 7.21 -16.38 7.00
CA GLY A 64 7.97 -16.04 8.21
C GLY A 64 9.18 -15.14 7.96
N ARG A 65 9.41 -14.68 6.72
CA ARG A 65 10.51 -13.74 6.43
C ARG A 65 10.02 -12.31 6.51
N GLY A 66 10.81 -11.47 7.18
CA GLY A 66 10.51 -10.06 7.27
C GLY A 66 11.73 -9.22 7.57
N PHE A 67 11.56 -7.92 7.43
CA PHE A 67 12.57 -6.91 7.70
C PHE A 67 11.91 -5.59 8.06
N ILE A 68 12.68 -4.71 8.69
CA ILE A 68 12.22 -3.38 9.06
C ILE A 68 12.50 -2.41 7.91
N VAL A 69 11.52 -1.58 7.55
CA VAL A 69 11.64 -0.51 6.55
C VAL A 69 11.33 0.84 7.18
N ARG A 70 11.90 1.93 6.67
CA ARG A 70 11.42 3.26 7.04
C ARG A 70 10.16 3.57 6.24
N THR A 71 9.19 4.22 6.86
CA THR A 71 7.94 4.57 6.19
C THR A 71 8.17 5.53 5.01
N ALA A 72 9.22 6.36 5.06
CA ALA A 72 9.62 7.20 3.93
C ALA A 72 10.06 6.39 2.70
N ASP A 73 10.64 5.20 2.90
CA ASP A 73 11.17 4.37 1.83
C ASP A 73 10.07 3.59 1.09
N ILE A 74 8.85 3.51 1.62
CA ILE A 74 7.72 2.80 0.98
C ILE A 74 6.74 3.71 0.25
N ILE A 75 6.97 5.03 0.28
CA ILE A 75 6.17 6.00 -0.46
C ILE A 75 6.41 5.78 -1.96
N ALA A 76 5.33 5.56 -2.70
CA ALA A 76 5.36 5.42 -4.15
C ALA A 76 5.11 6.78 -4.82
N GLU A 77 5.87 7.06 -5.87
CA GLU A 77 5.74 8.30 -6.66
C GLU A 77 4.78 8.15 -7.84
N THR A 78 4.49 6.91 -8.24
CA THR A 78 3.64 6.61 -9.41
C THR A 78 2.51 5.67 -9.05
N ARG A 79 1.48 5.62 -9.90
CA ARG A 79 0.35 4.69 -9.78
C ARG A 79 0.75 3.23 -9.81
N LYS A 80 1.91 2.91 -10.42
CA LYS A 80 2.50 1.56 -10.43
C LYS A 80 2.98 1.08 -9.06
N GLY A 81 2.96 1.93 -8.04
CA GLY A 81 3.45 1.57 -6.72
C GLY A 81 4.96 1.32 -6.69
N LYS A 82 5.43 0.80 -5.56
CA LYS A 82 6.83 0.48 -5.30
C LYS A 82 6.92 -0.95 -4.77
N THR A 83 7.77 -1.78 -5.36
CA THR A 83 8.08 -3.09 -4.79
C THR A 83 8.90 -2.88 -3.52
N VAL A 84 8.37 -3.31 -2.38
CA VAL A 84 9.07 -3.23 -1.08
C VAL A 84 9.64 -4.59 -0.74
N VAL A 85 8.85 -5.65 -0.91
CA VAL A 85 9.28 -7.04 -0.77
C VAL A 85 8.81 -7.84 -1.97
N THR A 86 9.55 -8.90 -2.31
CA THR A 86 9.10 -9.92 -3.25
C THR A 86 8.87 -11.20 -2.47
N PRO A 87 7.62 -11.56 -2.13
CA PRO A 87 7.30 -12.82 -1.48
C PRO A 87 7.76 -14.01 -2.34
N ARG A 88 8.07 -15.14 -1.70
CA ARG A 88 8.30 -16.38 -2.46
C ARG A 88 7.02 -16.85 -3.12
N ILE A 89 7.16 -17.73 -4.11
CA ILE A 89 6.02 -18.38 -4.77
C ILE A 89 5.10 -19.01 -3.71
N GLY A 90 3.83 -18.63 -3.71
CA GLY A 90 2.81 -19.10 -2.77
C GLY A 90 2.75 -18.36 -1.44
N ALA A 91 3.74 -17.51 -1.12
CA ALA A 91 3.70 -16.63 0.04
C ALA A 91 3.04 -15.30 -0.33
N LYS A 92 2.40 -14.67 0.65
CA LYS A 92 1.83 -13.34 0.55
C LYS A 92 2.48 -12.43 1.58
N LEU A 93 2.49 -11.12 1.31
CA LEU A 93 2.72 -10.15 2.37
C LEU A 93 1.66 -10.32 3.47
#